data_AF-A0A815THD5-F1
#
_entry.id   AF-A0A815THD5-F1
#
_cell.length_a   1.000
_cell.length_b   1.000
_cell.length_c   1.000
_cell.angle_alpha   90.00
_cell.angle_beta   90.00
_cell.angle_gamma   90.00
#
_symmetry.space_group_name_H-M   'P 1'
#
loop_
_entity.id
_entity.type
_entity.pdbx_description
1 polymer ?
#
loop_
_entity_poly.entity_id
_entity_poly.type
_entity_poly.pdbx_seq_one_letter_code
_entity_poly.pdbx_strand_id
1 'polypeptide(L)'
;MNKYDIDIVIANQAEMELFLEDISHLLVFNQIVNYNWEKLLRRKSLERFLKRTQQNKTNIILIQNQISPKRSTLLDFHSNDTAEQMTLLDSELFLKISIPEILYMSIAKGEDYCPNLSYFTEHVNKMSYWVRLRILEQDSQRQRKITLKSFSKF
;
A
#
# COMPACT_ATOMS: atom_id res chain seq x y z
N MET A 1 18.61 -68.75 4.98
CA MET A 1 17.54 -67.76 5.12
C MET A 1 16.26 -68.43 4.66
N ASN A 2 15.22 -68.50 5.50
CA ASN A 2 14.02 -69.26 5.17
C ASN A 2 13.17 -68.46 4.18
N LYS A 3 12.36 -69.13 3.34
CA LYS A 3 11.54 -68.47 2.31
C LYS A 3 10.66 -67.35 2.88
N TYR A 4 10.14 -67.58 4.08
CA TYR A 4 9.36 -66.61 4.87
C TYR A 4 10.12 -65.32 5.21
N ASP A 5 11.43 -65.38 5.47
CA ASP A 5 12.23 -64.17 5.78
C ASP A 5 12.44 -63.30 4.54
N ILE A 6 12.56 -63.93 3.36
CA ILE A 6 12.72 -63.22 2.07
C ILE A 6 11.41 -62.52 1.70
N ASP A 7 10.28 -63.20 1.88
CA ASP A 7 8.96 -62.64 1.58
C ASP A 7 8.63 -61.44 2.49
N ILE A 8 9.04 -61.46 3.77
CA ILE A 8 8.90 -60.32 4.69
C ILE A 8 9.78 -59.14 4.29
N VAL A 9 11.03 -59.39 3.87
CA VAL A 9 11.93 -58.31 3.42
C VAL A 9 11.41 -57.65 2.15
N ILE A 10 10.89 -58.44 1.21
CA ILE A 10 10.30 -57.93 -0.03
C ILE A 10 9.02 -57.14 0.25
N ALA A 11 8.14 -57.63 1.14
CA ALA A 11 6.93 -56.92 1.53
C ALA A 11 7.24 -55.57 2.18
N ASN A 12 8.17 -55.53 3.14
CA ASN A 12 8.60 -54.28 3.78
C ASN A 12 9.26 -53.32 2.78
N GLN A 13 9.98 -53.82 1.78
CA GLN A 13 10.57 -52.96 0.75
C GLN A 13 9.51 -52.38 -0.19
N ALA A 14 8.51 -53.16 -0.59
CA ALA A 14 7.39 -52.67 -1.38
C ALA A 14 6.54 -51.63 -0.62
N GLU A 15 6.32 -51.83 0.69
CA GLU A 15 5.65 -50.84 1.55
C GLU A 15 6.43 -49.52 1.65
N MET A 16 7.76 -49.60 1.74
CA MET A 16 8.62 -48.42 1.76
C MET A 16 8.61 -47.67 0.40
N GLU A 17 8.55 -48.39 -0.72
CA GLU A 17 8.45 -47.78 -2.05
C GLU A 17 7.11 -47.04 -2.24
N LEU A 18 6.00 -47.65 -1.83
CA LEU A 18 4.68 -47.01 -1.82
C LEU A 18 4.66 -45.74 -0.97
N PHE A 19 5.28 -45.78 0.22
CA PHE A 19 5.36 -44.63 1.11
C PHE A 19 6.19 -43.46 0.52
N LEU A 20 7.27 -43.77 -0.21
CA LEU A 20 8.11 -42.75 -0.86
C LEU A 20 7.41 -42.10 -2.07
N GLU A 21 6.58 -42.87 -2.79
CA GLU A 21 5.76 -42.38 -3.88
C GLU A 21 4.70 -41.40 -3.37
N ASP A 22 4.01 -41.75 -2.27
CA ASP A 22 3.03 -40.89 -1.61
C ASP A 22 3.62 -39.55 -1.14
N ILE A 23 4.81 -39.56 -0.54
CA ILE A 23 5.50 -38.33 -0.12
C ILE A 23 5.86 -37.46 -1.32
N SER A 24 6.35 -38.05 -2.41
CA SER A 24 6.69 -37.32 -3.63
C SER A 24 5.46 -36.64 -4.24
N HIS A 25 4.33 -37.33 -4.30
CA HIS A 25 3.07 -36.74 -4.76
C HIS A 25 2.62 -35.58 -3.88
N LEU A 26 2.74 -35.71 -2.55
CA LEU A 26 2.37 -34.65 -1.61
C LEU A 26 3.24 -33.39 -1.77
N LEU A 27 4.54 -33.57 -1.99
CA LEU A 27 5.47 -32.46 -2.23
C LEU A 27 5.17 -31.71 -3.54
N VAL A 28 4.94 -32.45 -4.63
CA VAL A 28 4.58 -31.87 -5.93
C VAL A 28 3.24 -31.14 -5.84
N PHE A 29 2.25 -31.75 -5.19
CA PHE A 29 0.95 -31.13 -4.95
C PHE A 29 1.09 -29.80 -4.19
N ASN A 30 1.89 -29.78 -3.12
CA ASN A 30 2.12 -28.57 -2.33
C ASN A 30 2.77 -27.44 -3.16
N GLN A 31 3.78 -27.77 -3.98
CA GLN A 31 4.42 -26.80 -4.88
C GLN A 31 3.44 -26.22 -5.90
N ILE A 32 2.61 -27.06 -6.53
CA ILE A 32 1.61 -26.62 -7.52
C ILE A 32 0.56 -25.71 -6.87
N VAL A 33 0.07 -26.08 -5.68
CA VAL A 33 -0.91 -25.30 -4.93
C VAL A 33 -0.33 -23.94 -4.56
N ASN A 34 0.90 -23.89 -4.03
CA ASN A 34 1.56 -22.63 -3.67
C ASN A 34 1.78 -21.72 -4.89
N TYR A 35 2.29 -22.27 -6.00
CA TYR A 35 2.47 -21.52 -7.25
C TYR A 35 1.15 -20.94 -7.78
N ASN A 36 0.07 -21.73 -7.74
CA ASN A 36 -1.25 -21.29 -8.17
C ASN A 36 -1.81 -20.18 -7.26
N TRP A 37 -1.60 -20.26 -5.95
CA TRP A 37 -1.99 -19.21 -5.01
C TRP A 37 -1.22 -17.91 -5.27
N GLU A 38 0.09 -17.97 -5.45
CA GLU A 38 0.90 -16.79 -5.81
C GLU A 38 0.41 -16.14 -7.11
N LYS A 39 0.14 -16.93 -8.15
CA LYS A 39 -0.38 -16.44 -9.43
C LYS A 39 -1.76 -15.80 -9.29
N LEU A 40 -2.66 -16.40 -8.50
CA LEU A 40 -4.00 -15.86 -8.24
C LEU A 40 -3.93 -14.56 -7.43
N LEU A 41 -3.07 -14.49 -6.42
CA LEU A 41 -2.85 -13.28 -5.62
C LEU A 41 -2.27 -12.16 -6.48
N ARG A 42 -1.28 -12.45 -7.33
CA ARG A 42 -0.71 -11.50 -8.29
C ARG A 42 -1.79 -10.95 -9.23
N ARG A 43 -2.64 -11.83 -9.77
CA ARG A 43 -3.76 -11.44 -10.65
C ARG A 43 -4.77 -10.54 -9.94
N LYS A 44 -5.24 -10.93 -8.75
CA LYS A 44 -6.18 -10.12 -7.97
C LYS A 44 -5.59 -8.76 -7.56
N SER A 45 -4.29 -8.72 -7.25
CA SER A 45 -3.59 -7.47 -6.95
C SER A 45 -3.53 -6.54 -8.17
N LEU A 46 -3.20 -7.07 -9.35
CA LEU A 46 -3.20 -6.33 -10.62
C LEU A 46 -4.60 -5.83 -11.01
N GLU A 47 -5.64 -6.67 -10.87
CA GLU A 47 -7.03 -6.28 -11.12
C GLU A 47 -7.46 -5.10 -10.21
N ARG A 48 -7.10 -5.15 -8.92
CA ARG A 48 -7.35 -4.06 -7.97
C ARG A 48 -6.59 -2.78 -8.35
N PHE A 49 -5.34 -2.91 -8.78
CA PHE A 49 -4.53 -1.78 -9.24
C PHE A 49 -5.16 -1.11 -10.46
N LEU A 50 -5.47 -1.87 -11.51
CA LEU A 50 -6.08 -1.37 -12.74
C LEU A 50 -7.41 -0.67 -12.50
N LYS A 51 -8.28 -1.24 -11.63
CA LYS A 51 -9.56 -0.64 -11.26
C LYS A 51 -9.38 0.73 -10.58
N ARG A 52 -8.42 0.84 -9.66
CA ARG A 52 -8.05 2.11 -9.01
C ARG A 52 -7.53 3.13 -10.04
N THR A 53 -6.65 2.69 -10.96
CA THR A 53 -6.10 3.59 -11.99
C THR A 53 -7.17 4.13 -12.92
N GLN A 54 -8.16 3.30 -13.31
CA GLN A 54 -9.25 3.74 -14.18
C GLN A 54 -10.17 4.74 -13.48
N GLN A 55 -10.56 4.51 -12.21
CA GLN A 55 -11.36 5.47 -11.44
C GLN A 55 -10.64 6.80 -11.21
N ASN A 56 -9.33 6.78 -10.96
CA ASN A 56 -8.56 8.01 -10.78
C ASN A 56 -8.43 8.80 -12.09
N LYS A 57 -8.26 8.12 -13.24
CA LYS A 57 -8.23 8.78 -14.55
C LYS A 57 -9.55 9.47 -14.90
N THR A 58 -10.69 8.83 -14.63
CA THR A 58 -12.01 9.43 -14.91
C THR A 58 -12.27 10.67 -14.05
N ASN A 59 -11.83 10.67 -12.79
CA ASN A 59 -12.00 11.81 -11.90
C ASN A 59 -11.13 13.02 -12.31
N ILE A 60 -9.89 12.80 -12.76
CA ILE A 60 -9.00 13.87 -13.23
C ILE A 60 -9.57 14.57 -14.48
N ILE A 61 -10.14 13.81 -15.42
CA ILE A 61 -10.70 14.36 -16.67
C ILE A 61 -11.93 15.23 -16.38
N LEU A 62 -12.78 14.84 -15.42
CA LEU A 62 -13.97 15.62 -15.05
C LEU A 62 -13.60 16.98 -14.42
N ILE A 63 -12.50 17.03 -13.66
CA ILE A 63 -11.99 18.28 -13.05
C ILE A 63 -11.44 19.22 -14.13
N GLN A 64 -10.78 18.71 -15.17
CA GLN A 64 -10.24 19.52 -16.27
C GLN A 64 -11.33 20.25 -17.08
N ASN A 65 -12.55 19.74 -17.12
CA ASN A 65 -13.65 20.39 -17.84
C ASN A 65 -14.34 21.51 -17.03
N GLN A 66 -13.93 21.77 -15.79
CA GLN A 66 -14.48 22.86 -14.95
C GLN A 66 -13.50 24.03 -14.72
N ILE A 67 -12.47 24.15 -15.57
CA ILE A 67 -11.44 25.18 -15.41
C ILE A 67 -12.04 26.55 -15.77
N SER A 68 -12.40 27.31 -14.74
CA SER A 68 -12.62 28.75 -14.83
C SER A 68 -11.31 29.45 -15.25
N PRO A 69 -11.34 30.47 -16.12
CA PRO A 69 -10.14 31.21 -16.51
C PRO A 69 -9.55 32.03 -15.35
N LYS A 70 -10.25 32.16 -14.21
CA LYS A 70 -9.74 32.79 -13.00
C LYS A 70 -8.78 31.82 -12.30
N ARG A 71 -7.53 32.23 -12.08
CA ARG A 71 -6.61 31.52 -11.17
C ARG A 71 -7.23 31.51 -9.77
N SER A 72 -7.79 30.38 -9.37
CA SER A 72 -8.24 30.18 -8.00
C SER A 72 -7.02 30.06 -7.09
N THR A 73 -7.03 30.84 -6.02
CA THR A 73 -6.15 30.71 -4.88
C THR A 73 -6.73 29.68 -3.93
N LEU A 74 -5.89 29.09 -3.07
CA LEU A 74 -6.37 28.13 -2.07
C LEU A 74 -7.48 28.72 -1.17
N LEU A 75 -7.44 30.03 -0.91
CA LEU A 75 -8.42 30.74 -0.11
C LEU A 75 -9.80 30.84 -0.78
N ASP A 76 -9.89 30.52 -2.07
CA ASP A 76 -11.17 30.47 -2.80
C ASP A 76 -11.96 29.18 -2.54
N PHE A 77 -11.34 28.16 -1.92
CA PHE A 77 -11.99 26.90 -1.58
C PHE A 77 -12.47 26.87 -0.12
N HIS A 78 -13.53 26.10 0.14
CA HIS A 78 -13.99 25.92 1.52
C HIS A 78 -12.97 25.11 2.32
N SER A 79 -12.84 25.41 3.61
CA SER A 79 -11.85 24.73 4.46
C SER A 79 -12.12 23.23 4.54
N ASN A 80 -13.39 22.82 4.57
CA ASN A 80 -13.77 21.40 4.62
C ASN A 80 -13.36 20.68 3.33
N ASP A 81 -13.59 21.27 2.16
CA ASP A 81 -13.22 20.64 0.88
C ASP A 81 -11.70 20.43 0.82
N THR A 82 -10.93 21.41 1.28
CA THR A 82 -9.47 21.28 1.34
C THR A 82 -9.05 20.19 2.33
N ALA A 83 -9.64 20.15 3.53
CA ALA A 83 -9.36 19.12 4.52
C ALA A 83 -9.75 17.71 4.04
N GLU A 84 -10.84 17.58 3.30
CA GLU A 84 -11.27 16.32 2.69
C GLU A 84 -10.23 15.83 1.66
N GLN A 85 -9.76 16.72 0.77
CA GLN A 85 -8.73 16.36 -0.20
C GLN A 85 -7.40 15.98 0.47
N MET A 86 -7.00 16.69 1.55
CA MET A 86 -5.84 16.31 2.34
C MET A 86 -6.02 14.91 2.95
N THR A 87 -7.18 14.67 3.57
CA THR A 87 -7.51 13.38 4.19
C THR A 87 -7.48 12.24 3.16
N LEU A 88 -7.97 12.48 1.94
CA LEU A 88 -7.92 11.49 0.86
C LEU A 88 -6.47 11.14 0.48
N LEU A 89 -5.61 12.13 0.30
CA LEU A 89 -4.18 11.92 0.00
C LEU A 89 -3.45 11.21 1.14
N ASP A 90 -3.67 11.65 2.37
CA ASP A 90 -3.12 11.03 3.58
C ASP A 90 -3.57 9.57 3.69
N SER A 91 -4.85 9.29 3.46
CA SER A 91 -5.39 7.92 3.52
C SER A 91 -4.78 7.00 2.46
N GLU A 92 -4.50 7.50 1.25
CA GLU A 92 -3.90 6.70 0.18
C GLU A 92 -2.47 6.29 0.53
N LEU A 93 -1.71 7.18 1.16
CA LEU A 93 -0.34 6.91 1.61
C LEU A 93 -0.33 6.06 2.87
N PHE A 94 -1.19 6.36 3.84
CA PHE A 94 -1.29 5.61 5.09
C PHE A 94 -1.62 4.13 4.86
N LEU A 95 -2.55 3.83 3.94
CA LEU A 95 -2.91 2.45 3.60
C LEU A 95 -1.78 1.65 2.92
N LYS A 96 -0.72 2.31 2.42
CA LYS A 96 0.46 1.64 1.86
C LYS A 96 1.47 1.26 2.95
N ILE A 97 1.39 1.86 4.14
CA ILE A 97 2.30 1.56 5.25
C ILE A 97 1.97 0.18 5.80
N SER A 98 2.99 -0.69 5.83
CA SER A 98 2.85 -2.03 6.40
C SER A 98 3.20 -2.04 7.89
N ILE A 99 2.58 -2.94 8.67
CA ILE A 99 2.90 -3.12 10.10
C ILE A 99 4.41 -3.36 10.32
N PRO A 100 5.11 -4.19 9.51
CA PRO A 100 6.55 -4.38 9.64
C PRO A 100 7.38 -3.09 9.52
N GLU A 101 6.99 -2.14 8.67
CA GLU A 101 7.70 -0.85 8.56
C GLU A 101 7.59 -0.03 9.84
N ILE A 102 6.40 0.00 10.45
CA ILE A 102 6.18 0.71 11.72
C ILE A 102 6.99 0.05 12.84
N LEU A 103 6.98 -1.29 12.90
CA LEU A 103 7.76 -2.04 13.88
C LEU A 103 9.26 -1.84 13.67
N TYR A 104 9.75 -1.92 12.45
CA TYR A 104 11.16 -1.68 12.12
C TYR A 104 11.59 -0.27 12.54
N MET A 105 10.81 0.76 12.17
CA MET A 105 11.10 2.14 12.53
C MET A 105 11.17 2.34 14.06
N SER A 106 10.26 1.73 14.81
CA SER A 106 10.22 1.86 16.28
C SER A 106 11.44 1.24 16.99
N ILE A 107 12.05 0.21 16.40
CA ILE A 107 13.17 -0.53 16.99
C ILE A 107 14.51 -0.03 16.45
N ALA A 108 14.64 0.07 15.13
CA ALA A 108 15.91 0.31 14.43
C ALA A 108 16.22 1.80 14.17
N LYS A 109 15.21 2.69 14.25
CA LYS A 109 15.34 4.14 13.99
C LYS A 109 16.00 4.51 12.66
N GLY A 110 15.90 3.64 11.66
CA GLY A 110 16.46 3.85 10.31
C GLY A 110 15.37 3.82 9.24
N GLU A 111 15.54 4.65 8.20
CA GLU A 111 14.57 4.80 7.11
C GLU A 111 14.79 3.84 5.94
N ASP A 112 15.97 3.21 5.85
CA ASP A 112 16.41 2.43 4.67
C ASP A 112 15.46 1.28 4.28
N TYR A 113 14.64 0.80 5.23
CA TYR A 113 13.70 -0.31 5.04
C TYR A 113 12.23 0.09 5.25
N CYS A 114 11.93 1.40 5.33
CA CYS A 114 10.60 1.91 5.62
C CYS A 114 10.09 2.86 4.51
N PRO A 115 10.11 2.47 3.23
CA PRO A 115 9.85 3.39 2.12
C PRO A 115 8.45 3.99 2.16
N ASN A 116 7.40 3.24 2.52
CA ASN A 116 6.04 3.78 2.53
C ASN A 116 5.85 4.72 3.73
N LEU A 117 6.43 4.37 4.87
CA LEU A 117 6.45 5.26 6.04
C LEU A 117 7.22 6.56 5.75
N SER A 118 8.38 6.48 5.10
CA SER A 118 9.16 7.66 4.69
C SER A 118 8.40 8.52 3.68
N TYR A 119 7.71 7.93 2.70
CA TYR A 119 6.86 8.69 1.79
C TYR A 119 5.69 9.39 2.51
N PHE A 120 5.07 8.72 3.47
CA PHE A 120 3.99 9.31 4.26
C PHE A 120 4.50 10.48 5.12
N THR A 121 5.61 10.31 5.83
CA THR A 121 6.18 11.39 6.64
C THR A 121 6.68 12.55 5.78
N GLU A 122 7.27 12.27 4.61
CA GLU A 122 7.64 13.30 3.64
C GLU A 122 6.41 14.07 3.13
N HIS A 123 5.30 13.39 2.85
CA HIS A 123 4.05 14.04 2.47
C HIS A 123 3.55 14.99 3.55
N VAL A 124 3.44 14.52 4.80
CA VAL A 124 3.02 15.34 5.95
C VAL A 124 3.94 16.56 6.14
N ASN A 125 5.25 16.37 5.94
CA ASN A 125 6.24 17.45 5.99
C ASN A 125 6.03 18.48 4.86
N LYS A 126 5.81 18.01 3.63
CA LYS A 126 5.51 18.86 2.47
C LYS A 126 4.22 19.66 2.69
N MET A 127 3.18 19.03 3.25
CA MET A 127 1.93 19.71 3.59
C MET A 127 2.15 20.81 4.64
N SER A 128 2.89 20.49 5.71
CA SER A 128 3.24 21.46 6.76
C SER A 128 4.08 22.62 6.23
N TYR A 129 5.01 22.35 5.30
CA TYR A 129 5.80 23.39 4.65
C TYR A 129 4.94 24.27 3.74
N TRP A 130 4.07 23.67 2.94
CA TRP A 130 3.18 24.38 2.04
C TRP A 130 2.23 25.32 2.79
N VAL A 131 1.65 24.89 3.91
CA VAL A 131 0.82 25.78 4.78
C VAL A 131 1.64 26.99 5.26
N ARG A 132 2.86 26.75 5.76
CA ARG A 132 3.76 27.83 6.21
C ARG A 132 4.07 28.80 5.08
N LEU A 133 4.39 28.30 3.89
CA LEU A 133 4.66 29.11 2.72
C LEU A 133 3.45 29.97 2.35
N ARG A 134 2.25 29.39 2.31
CA ARG A 134 1.01 30.12 1.98
C ARG A 134 0.70 31.25 2.95
N ILE A 135 1.01 31.08 4.24
CA ILE A 135 0.89 32.14 5.23
C ILE A 135 1.95 33.23 4.96
N LEU A 136 3.21 32.84 4.72
CA LEU A 136 4.30 33.79 4.52
C LEU A 136 4.21 34.59 3.21
N GLU A 137 3.56 34.03 2.18
CA GLU A 137 3.27 34.71 0.91
C GLU A 137 2.29 35.89 1.02
N GLN A 138 1.57 36.03 2.14
CA GLN A 138 0.60 37.13 2.29
C GLN A 138 1.29 38.44 2.70
N ASP A 139 1.11 39.49 1.87
CA ASP A 139 1.79 40.78 2.04
C ASP A 139 1.45 41.49 3.36
N SER A 140 0.20 41.40 3.82
CA SER A 140 -0.25 42.10 5.03
C SER A 140 -0.39 41.18 6.24
N GLN A 141 -0.10 41.71 7.43
CA GLN A 141 -0.29 40.98 8.70
C GLN A 141 -1.76 40.58 8.92
N ARG A 142 -2.70 41.40 8.43
CA ARG A 142 -4.14 41.09 8.47
C ARG A 142 -4.46 39.86 7.64
N GLN A 143 -3.96 39.78 6.41
CA GLN A 143 -4.19 38.66 5.52
C GLN A 143 -3.54 37.38 6.06
N ARG A 144 -2.31 37.48 6.61
CA ARG A 144 -1.66 36.37 7.33
C ARG A 144 -2.52 35.78 8.45
N LYS A 145 -3.15 36.63 9.27
CA LYS A 145 -4.06 36.19 10.33
C LYS A 145 -5.31 35.48 9.78
N ILE A 146 -5.87 35.99 8.69
CA ILE A 146 -7.05 35.38 8.03
C ILE A 146 -6.67 34.00 7.48
N THR A 147 -5.57 33.90 6.74
CA THR A 147 -5.05 32.65 6.18
C THR A 147 -4.69 31.65 7.28
N LEU A 148 -4.07 32.08 8.37
CA LEU A 148 -3.81 31.21 9.51
C LEU A 148 -5.13 30.67 10.11
N LYS A 149 -6.14 31.53 10.25
CA LYS A 149 -7.46 31.14 10.77
C LYS A 149 -8.23 30.21 9.83
N SER A 150 -8.02 30.29 8.52
CA SER A 150 -8.60 29.32 7.59
C SER A 150 -7.95 27.95 7.72
N PHE A 151 -6.63 27.91 7.92
CA PHE A 151 -5.87 26.67 8.15
C PHE A 151 -6.14 26.04 9.51
N SER A 152 -6.40 26.82 10.56
CA SER A 152 -6.72 26.30 11.90
C SER A 152 -8.11 25.64 12.01
N LYS A 153 -8.87 25.62 10.92
CA LYS A 153 -10.18 24.98 10.83
C LYS A 153 -10.12 23.61 10.15
N PHE A 154 -8.96 23.22 9.65
CA PHE A 154 -8.68 21.84 9.29
C PHE A 154 -8.63 21.00 10.57
#